data_AF-A0A8T0X839-F1
#
_entry.id   AF-A0A8T0X839-F1
#
_cell.length_a   1.000
_cell.length_b   1.000
_cell.length_c   1.000
_cell.angle_alpha   90.00
_cell.angle_beta   90.00
_cell.angle_gamma   90.00
#
_symmetry.space_group_name_H-M   'P 1'
#
loop_
_entity.id
_entity.type
_entity.pdbx_description
1 polymer ?
#
loop_
_entity_poly.entity_id
_entity_poly.type
_entity_poly.pdbx_seq_one_letter_code
_entity_poly.pdbx_strand_id
1 'polypeptide(L)' 'MAIHLYLGCVYAREPKKERRVATALLMYTAWNIWKERNCRIFEGASQPAAGVVALIKEEIGLRQSATGVPSVP' A
#
# COMPACT_ATOMS: atom_id res chain seq x y z
N MET A 1 4.83 1.52 -14.18
CA MET A 1 5.82 0.70 -14.91
C MET A 1 7.10 0.44 -14.13
N ALA A 2 7.62 1.40 -13.35
CA ALA A 2 8.84 1.19 -12.53
C ALA A 2 8.66 0.26 -11.30
N ILE A 3 7.48 0.24 -10.68
CA ILE A 3 7.21 -0.56 -9.46
C ILE A 3 7.32 -2.07 -9.73
N HIS A 4 6.84 -2.55 -10.88
CA HIS A 4 6.90 -3.96 -11.26
C HIS A 4 8.33 -4.48 -11.49
N LEU A 5 9.23 -3.63 -12.00
CA LEU A 5 10.63 -4.01 -12.29
C LEU A 5 11.50 -4.03 -11.03
N TYR A 6 11.30 -3.07 -10.12
CA TYR A 6 12.02 -3.03 -8.83
C TYR A 6 11.58 -4.17 -7.90
N LEU A 7 10.29 -4.52 -7.90
CA LEU A 7 9.73 -5.69 -7.20
C LEU A 7 10.21 -7.03 -7.75
N GLY A 8 10.45 -7.13 -9.07
CA GLY A 8 10.87 -8.38 -9.71
C GLY A 8 12.20 -8.91 -9.19
N CYS A 9 13.18 -8.04 -8.96
CA CYS A 9 14.50 -8.43 -8.42
C CYS A 9 14.47 -8.72 -6.91
N VAL A 10 13.73 -7.94 -6.12
CA VAL A 10 13.69 -8.09 -4.65
C VAL A 10 12.93 -9.35 -4.23
N TYR A 11 11.89 -9.75 -4.96
CA TYR A 11 11.01 -10.88 -4.60
C TYR A 11 11.19 -12.10 -5.50
N ALA A 12 12.34 -12.23 -6.18
CA ALA A 12 12.60 -13.31 -7.12
C ALA A 12 12.60 -14.71 -6.46
N ARG A 13 12.86 -14.79 -5.14
CA ARG A 13 12.91 -16.04 -4.36
C ARG A 13 11.67 -16.33 -3.50
N GLU A 14 10.72 -15.40 -3.42
CA GLU A 14 9.56 -15.58 -2.54
C GLU A 14 8.45 -16.43 -3.18
N PRO A 15 7.68 -17.21 -2.39
CA PRO A 15 6.52 -17.91 -2.88
C PRO A 15 5.55 -16.94 -3.58
N LYS A 16 4.91 -17.38 -4.68
CA LYS A 16 4.01 -16.54 -5.50
C LYS A 16 2.95 -15.79 -4.67
N LYS A 17 2.48 -16.38 -3.56
CA LYS A 17 1.52 -15.78 -2.64
C LYS A 17 2.12 -14.57 -1.91
N GLU A 18 3.31 -14.70 -1.35
CA GLU A 18 3.99 -13.62 -0.61
C GLU A 18 4.34 -12.45 -1.51
N ARG A 19 4.83 -12.73 -2.73
CA ARG A 19 5.08 -11.68 -3.73
C ARG A 19 3.82 -10.88 -4.08
N ARG A 20 2.67 -11.55 -4.18
CA ARG A 20 1.38 -10.87 -4.45
C ARG A 20 0.96 -9.99 -3.28
N VAL A 21 1.13 -10.46 -2.05
CA VAL A 21 0.83 -9.65 -0.86
C VAL A 21 1.76 -8.45 -0.80
N ALA A 22 3.08 -8.64 -0.93
CA ALA A 22 4.04 -7.54 -0.91
C ALA A 22 3.76 -6.49 -2.00
N THR A 23 3.43 -6.94 -3.21
CA THR A 23 3.03 -6.04 -4.30
C THR A 23 1.78 -5.24 -3.94
N ALA A 24 0.75 -5.89 -3.38
CA ALA A 24 -0.47 -5.21 -2.96
C ALA A 24 -0.18 -4.18 -1.86
N LEU A 25 0.61 -4.53 -0.83
CA LEU A 25 1.01 -3.61 0.23
C LEU A 25 1.71 -2.37 -0.34
N LEU A 26 2.71 -2.55 -1.20
CA LEU A 26 3.41 -1.42 -1.81
C LEU A 26 2.49 -0.55 -2.68
N MET A 27 1.55 -1.15 -3.40
CA MET A 27 0.57 -0.39 -4.19
C MET A 27 -0.31 0.50 -3.29
N TYR A 28 -0.88 -0.06 -2.22
CA TYR A 28 -1.71 0.70 -1.28
C TYR A 28 -0.91 1.77 -0.53
N THR A 29 0.33 1.47 -0.14
CA THR A 29 1.22 2.45 0.50
C THR A 29 1.55 3.60 -0.45
N ALA A 30 2.02 3.30 -1.67
CA ALA A 30 2.37 4.33 -2.66
C ALA A 30 1.17 5.20 -3.02
N TRP A 31 -0.02 4.59 -3.18
CA TRP A 31 -1.26 5.30 -3.43
C TRP A 31 -1.63 6.30 -2.31
N ASN A 32 -1.54 5.88 -1.06
CA ASN A 32 -1.87 6.75 0.08
C ASN A 32 -0.86 7.88 0.28
N ILE A 33 0.43 7.62 0.07
CA ILE A 33 1.47 8.67 0.09
C ILE A 33 1.21 9.70 -1.01
N TRP A 34 0.82 9.24 -2.20
CA TRP A 34 0.46 10.12 -3.30
C TRP A 34 -0.78 10.96 -2.96
N LYS A 35 -1.83 10.37 -2.39
CA LYS A 35 -3.02 11.08 -1.91
C LYS A 35 -2.67 12.15 -0.88
N GLU A 36 -1.85 11.84 0.12
CA GLU A 36 -1.43 12.82 1.13
C GLU A 36 -0.67 13.99 0.51
N ARG A 37 0.29 13.70 -0.39
CA ARG A 37 1.02 14.75 -1.10
C ARG A 37 0.08 15.65 -1.90
N ASN A 38 -0.92 15.08 -2.56
CA ASN A 38 -1.91 15.85 -3.31
C ASN A 38 -2.75 16.72 -2.37
N CYS A 39 -3.27 16.17 -1.27
CA CYS A 39 -4.00 16.94 -0.26
C CYS A 39 -3.14 18.11 0.27
N ARG A 40 -1.85 17.86 0.55
CA ARG A 40 -0.92 18.92 0.99
C ARG A 40 -0.73 20.03 -0.04
N ILE A 41 -0.63 19.69 -1.32
CA ILE A 41 -0.38 20.67 -2.38
C ILE A 41 -1.65 21.44 -2.75
N PHE A 42 -2.79 20.75 -2.88
CA PHE A 42 -4.02 21.33 -3.43
C PHE A 42 -4.96 21.87 -2.35
N GLU A 43 -4.99 21.26 -1.18
CA GLU A 43 -5.89 21.65 -0.07
C GLU A 43 -5.14 22.38 1.05
N GLY A 44 -3.80 22.41 1.01
CA GLY A 44 -2.98 23.00 2.07
C GLY A 44 -3.04 22.23 3.39
N ALA A 45 -3.65 21.03 3.40
CA ALA A 45 -3.81 20.19 4.57
C ALA A 45 -2.76 19.08 4.59
N SER A 46 -2.10 18.88 5.72
CA SER A 46 -1.11 17.82 5.91
C SER A 46 -1.55 16.91 7.03
N GLN A 47 -1.39 15.60 6.82
CA GLN A 47 -1.50 14.63 7.90
C GLN A 47 -0.13 14.24 8.43
N PRO A 48 -0.01 13.93 9.74
CA PRO A 48 1.19 13.31 10.27
C PRO A 48 1.36 11.91 9.66
N ALA A 49 2.60 11.45 9.53
CA ALA A 49 2.92 10.14 8.95
C ALA A 49 2.15 8.99 9.62
N ALA A 50 1.95 9.05 10.94
CA ALA A 50 1.15 8.06 11.67
C ALA A 50 -0.31 8.01 11.19
N GLY A 51 -0.90 9.16 10.84
CA GLY A 51 -2.25 9.24 10.27
C GLY A 51 -2.33 8.61 8.88
N VAL A 52 -1.32 8.84 8.03
CA VAL A 52 -1.23 8.20 6.70
C VAL A 52 -1.09 6.68 6.83
N VAL A 53 -0.28 6.21 7.79
CA VAL A 53 -0.13 4.77 8.06
C VAL A 53 -1.45 4.17 8.56
N ALA A 54 -2.21 4.88 9.41
CA ALA A 54 -3.52 4.44 9.86
C ALA A 54 -4.50 4.28 8.67
N LEU A 55 -4.55 5.26 7.76
CA LEU A 55 -5.37 5.19 6.55
C LEU A 55 -4.98 4.02 5.63
N ILE A 56 -3.67 3.75 5.48
CA ILE A 56 -3.18 2.59 4.71
C ILE A 56 -3.71 1.30 5.33
N LYS A 57 -3.61 1.14 6.65
CA LYS A 57 -4.11 -0.06 7.36
C LYS A 57 -5.61 -0.22 7.20
N GLU A 58 -6.36 0.87 7.33
CA GLU A 58 -7.81 0.89 7.14
C GLU A 58 -8.19 0.46 5.71
N GLU A 59 -7.55 1.03 4.68
CA GLU A 59 -7.84 0.70 3.28
C GLU A 59 -7.52 -0.77 2.95
N ILE A 60 -6.42 -1.30 3.51
CA ILE A 60 -6.09 -2.72 3.41
C ILE A 60 -7.15 -3.58 4.13
N GLY A 61 -7.56 -3.18 5.33
CA GLY A 61 -8.58 -3.89 6.12
C GLY A 61 -9.94 -3.91 5.43
N LEU A 62 -10.36 -2.80 4.81
CA LEU A 62 -11.58 -2.71 4.01
C LEU A 62 -11.54 -3.64 2.80
N ARG A 63 -10.39 -3.73 2.12
CA ARG A 63 -10.22 -4.68 1.02
C ARG A 63 -10.34 -6.12 1.51
N GLN A 64 -9.78 -6.45 2.67
CA GLN A 64 -9.85 -7.78 3.26
C GLN A 64 -11.29 -8.16 3.61
N SER A 65 -12.03 -7.26 4.27
CA SER A 65 -13.44 -7.50 4.62
C SER A 65 -14.32 -7.68 3.37
N ALA A 66 -14.07 -6.91 2.31
CA ALA A 66 -14.81 -7.01 1.07
C ALA A 66 -14.48 -8.27 0.24
N THR A 67 -13.25 -8.80 0.34
CA THR A 67 -12.79 -9.92 -0.49
C THR A 67 -12.68 -11.25 0.25
N GLY A 68 -12.86 -11.27 1.58
CA GLY A 68 -12.78 -12.48 2.40
C GLY A 68 -11.36 -13.07 2.52
N VAL A 69 -10.32 -12.34 2.13
CA VAL A 69 -8.93 -12.81 2.18
C VAL A 69 -8.32 -12.48 3.55
N PRO A 70 -7.90 -13.47 4.36
CA PRO A 70 -7.35 -13.23 5.70
C PRO A 70 -5.97 -12.55 5.62
N SER A 71 -5.69 -11.71 6.61
CA SER A 71 -4.47 -10.91 6.72
C SER A 71 -3.21 -11.76 6.87
N VAL A 72 -2.08 -11.23 6.39
CA VAL A 72 -0.76 -11.64 6.89
C VAL A 72 -0.69 -11.24 8.37
N PRO A 73 -0.20 -12.11 9.27
CA PRO A 73 -0.08 -11.81 10.69
C PRO A 73 0.79 -10.59 10.99
#